data_AF-A0A926YGW6-F1
#
_entry.id   AF-A0A926YGW6-F1
#
_cell.length_a   1.000
_cell.length_b   1.000
_cell.length_c   1.000
_cell.angle_alpha   90.00
_cell.angle_beta   90.00
_cell.angle_gamma   90.00
#
_symmetry.space_group_name_H-M   'P 1'
#
loop_
_entity.id
_entity.type
_entity.pdbx_description
1 polymer ?
#
loop_
_entity_poly.entity_id
_entity_poly.type
_entity_poly.pdbx_seq_one_letter_code
_entity_poly.pdbx_strand_id
1 'polypeptide(L)'
;MGQVKAITQQNALHQMELQASEQAKQQSSKIAESRYQSGCVMVVAERARDKFTALSNGQPVIDFARKVPFPVGTIVCDAYGNTGEIIPDATGKPVVGRMAFTGNRAVIDTAMKRVRARYQTPQQ
;
A
#
# COMPACT_ATOMS: atom_id res chain seq x y z
N MET A 1 -4.73 -46.17 12.50
CA MET A 1 -3.99 -45.11 13.24
C MET A 1 -3.13 -44.20 12.36
N GLY A 2 -2.76 -44.56 11.12
CA GLY A 2 -1.95 -43.70 10.24
C GLY A 2 -2.66 -42.45 9.69
N GLN A 3 -3.95 -42.57 9.34
CA GLN A 3 -4.74 -41.45 8.80
C GLN A 3 -4.95 -40.30 9.80
N VAL A 4 -5.20 -40.61 11.08
CA VAL A 4 -5.38 -39.60 12.12
C VAL A 4 -4.10 -38.77 12.32
N LYS A 5 -2.92 -39.41 12.28
CA LYS A 5 -1.62 -38.71 12.37
C LYS A 5 -1.32 -37.83 11.14
N ALA A 6 -1.79 -38.22 9.96
CA ALA A 6 -1.62 -37.43 8.75
C ALA A 6 -2.50 -36.17 8.77
N ILE A 7 -3.77 -36.31 9.20
CA ILE A 7 -4.71 -35.20 9.31
C ILE A 7 -4.26 -34.18 10.36
N THR A 8 -3.80 -34.64 11.53
CA THR A 8 -3.29 -33.72 12.57
C THR A 8 -2.07 -32.94 12.10
N GLN A 9 -1.18 -33.56 11.34
CA GLN A 9 -0.01 -32.89 10.76
C GLN A 9 -0.40 -31.85 9.72
N GLN A 10 -1.35 -32.16 8.82
CA GLN A 10 -1.86 -31.20 7.84
C GLN A 10 -2.55 -30.00 8.50
N ASN A 11 -3.38 -30.24 9.52
CA ASN A 11 -4.04 -29.17 10.26
C ASN A 11 -3.03 -28.28 10.99
N ALA A 12 -1.98 -28.85 11.56
CA ALA A 12 -0.92 -28.08 12.22
C ALA A 12 -0.15 -27.19 11.22
N LEU A 13 0.19 -27.71 10.04
CA LEU A 13 0.81 -26.92 8.97
C LEU A 13 -0.09 -25.78 8.51
N HIS A 14 -1.36 -26.06 8.27
CA HIS A 14 -2.33 -25.06 7.86
C HIS A 14 -2.52 -23.96 8.92
N GLN A 15 -2.59 -24.33 10.20
CA GLN A 15 -2.65 -23.35 11.29
C GLN A 15 -1.40 -22.48 11.35
N MET A 16 -0.22 -23.06 11.13
CA MET A 16 1.03 -22.30 11.08
C MET A 16 1.06 -21.30 9.93
N GLU A 17 0.61 -21.71 8.74
CA GLU A 17 0.50 -20.83 7.56
C GLU A 17 -0.46 -19.66 7.81
N LEU A 18 -1.63 -19.94 8.40
CA LEU A 18 -2.60 -18.90 8.75
C LEU A 18 -2.01 -17.90 9.75
N GLN A 19 -1.32 -18.39 10.79
CA GLN A 19 -0.68 -17.52 11.78
C GLN A 19 0.41 -16.64 11.15
N ALA A 20 1.27 -17.22 10.30
CA ALA A 20 2.31 -16.46 9.60
C ALA A 20 1.71 -15.39 8.67
N SER A 21 0.63 -15.72 7.97
CA SER A 21 -0.11 -14.80 7.10
C SER A 21 -0.71 -13.63 7.90
N GLU A 22 -1.36 -13.91 9.03
CA GLU A 22 -1.93 -12.85 9.88
C GLU A 22 -0.86 -11.96 10.51
N GLN A 23 0.28 -12.52 10.93
CA GLN A 23 1.40 -11.72 11.42
C GLN A 23 1.96 -10.78 10.34
N ALA A 24 2.13 -11.27 9.11
CA ALA A 24 2.57 -10.45 7.98
C ALA A 24 1.58 -9.33 7.66
N LYS A 25 0.26 -9.62 7.68
CA LYS A 25 -0.78 -8.60 7.50
C LYS A 25 -0.74 -7.54 8.59
N GLN A 26 -0.59 -7.93 9.85
CA GLN A 26 -0.51 -6.99 10.97
C GLN A 26 0.72 -6.09 10.89
N GLN A 27 1.87 -6.65 10.52
CA GLN A 27 3.09 -5.85 10.31
C GLN A 27 2.91 -4.87 9.16
N SER A 28 2.35 -5.33 8.04
CA SER A 28 2.02 -4.48 6.89
C SER A 28 1.07 -3.33 7.28
N SER A 29 0.01 -3.63 8.04
CA SER A 29 -0.94 -2.62 8.53
C SER A 29 -0.27 -1.56 9.38
N LYS A 30 0.59 -1.96 10.33
CA LYS A 30 1.32 -1.02 11.20
C LYS A 30 2.25 -0.10 10.40
N ILE A 31 2.95 -0.63 9.40
CA ILE A 31 3.81 0.17 8.52
C ILE A 31 2.97 1.17 7.73
N ALA A 32 1.86 0.73 7.13
CA ALA A 32 0.98 1.61 6.36
C ALA A 32 0.35 2.71 7.22
N GLU A 33 -0.16 2.37 8.40
CA GLU A 33 -0.72 3.32 9.36
C GLU A 33 0.31 4.37 9.79
N SER A 34 1.53 3.93 10.11
CA SER A 34 2.64 4.82 10.45
C SER A 34 2.96 5.79 9.30
N ARG A 35 2.96 5.33 8.05
CA ARG A 35 3.18 6.17 6.87
C ARG A 35 2.07 7.20 6.65
N TYR A 36 0.80 6.81 6.83
CA TYR A 36 -0.32 7.76 6.79
C TYR A 36 -0.23 8.83 7.88
N GLN A 37 0.08 8.42 9.11
CA GLN A 37 0.22 9.32 10.25
C GLN A 37 1.40 10.28 10.07
N SER A 38 2.53 9.79 9.56
CA SER A 38 3.74 10.58 9.31
C SER A 38 3.61 11.55 8.12
N GLY A 39 2.51 11.49 7.36
CA GLY A 39 2.24 12.43 6.27
C GLY A 39 2.78 12.01 4.91
N CYS A 40 2.61 10.74 4.55
CA CYS A 40 2.82 10.27 3.18
C CYS A 40 2.18 11.19 2.13
N VAL A 41 2.81 11.25 0.95
CA VAL A 41 2.31 12.01 -0.19
C VAL A 41 1.14 11.25 -0.82
N MET A 42 -0.06 11.80 -0.67
CA MET A 42 -1.27 11.22 -1.24
C MET A 42 -1.28 11.40 -2.76
N VAL A 43 -1.43 10.30 -3.49
CA VAL A 43 -1.41 10.32 -4.96
C VAL A 43 -2.78 10.66 -5.55
N VAL A 44 -2.74 11.40 -6.65
CA VAL A 44 -3.93 11.83 -7.42
C VAL A 44 -3.75 11.47 -8.88
N ALA A 45 -4.85 11.43 -9.63
CA ALA A 45 -4.82 11.09 -11.04
C ALA A 45 -4.06 12.17 -11.85
N GLU A 46 -3.21 11.72 -12.77
CA GLU A 46 -2.36 12.61 -13.57
C GLU A 46 -3.16 13.63 -14.40
N ARG A 47 -4.33 13.22 -14.93
CA ARG A 47 -5.21 14.06 -15.74
C ARG A 47 -6.31 14.76 -14.93
N ALA A 48 -6.40 14.50 -13.63
CA ALA A 48 -7.45 15.04 -12.76
C ALA A 48 -6.95 15.12 -11.31
N ARG A 49 -6.32 16.25 -10.94
CA ARG A 49 -5.76 16.44 -9.58
C ARG A 49 -6.81 16.40 -8.47
N ASP A 50 -8.06 16.62 -8.84
CA ASP A 50 -9.22 16.56 -7.96
C ASP A 50 -9.74 15.13 -7.78
N LYS A 51 -9.05 14.11 -8.31
CA LYS A 51 -9.43 12.70 -8.18
C LYS A 51 -8.29 11.88 -7.61
N PHE A 52 -8.60 11.03 -6.64
CA PHE A 52 -7.63 10.04 -6.16
C PHE A 52 -7.37 8.95 -7.20
N THR A 53 -6.22 8.30 -7.10
CA THR A 53 -5.85 7.13 -7.90
C THR A 53 -5.19 6.08 -7.02
N ALA A 54 -5.05 4.86 -7.52
CA ALA A 54 -4.43 3.75 -6.79
C ALA A 54 -2.91 3.72 -7.00
N LEU A 55 -2.18 3.33 -5.95
CA LEU A 55 -0.76 3.03 -6.08
C LEU A 55 -0.58 1.67 -6.77
N SER A 56 0.42 1.58 -7.65
CA SER A 56 0.81 0.33 -8.32
C SER A 56 2.29 0.07 -8.11
N ASN A 57 2.62 -1.13 -7.64
CA ASN A 57 4.01 -1.54 -7.43
C ASN A 57 4.79 -1.53 -8.76
N GLY A 58 6.03 -1.05 -8.73
CA GLY A 58 6.89 -0.94 -9.92
C GLY A 58 6.52 0.17 -10.90
N GLN A 59 5.51 1.00 -10.60
CA GLN A 59 5.14 2.15 -11.42
C GLN A 59 5.71 3.45 -10.83
N PRO A 60 6.10 4.43 -11.65
CA PRO A 60 6.49 5.74 -11.16
C PRO A 60 5.27 6.51 -10.64
N VAL A 61 5.48 7.34 -9.60
CA VAL A 61 4.50 8.37 -9.22
C VAL A 61 5.03 9.71 -9.69
N ILE A 62 4.24 10.42 -10.49
CA ILE A 62 4.64 11.70 -11.07
C ILE A 62 4.22 12.84 -10.15
N ASP A 63 5.18 13.69 -9.78
CA ASP A 63 4.88 14.99 -9.20
C ASP A 63 4.19 15.85 -10.25
N PHE A 64 2.91 16.14 -10.03
CA PHE A 64 2.15 16.90 -11.00
C PHE A 64 2.80 18.27 -11.27
N ALA A 65 3.25 18.98 -10.24
CA ALA A 65 3.73 20.35 -10.37
C ALA A 65 5.00 20.42 -11.24
N ARG A 66 5.91 19.47 -11.05
CA ARG A 66 7.20 19.43 -11.75
C ARG A 66 7.22 18.55 -13.00
N LYS A 67 6.18 17.72 -13.20
CA LYS A 67 6.07 16.76 -14.31
C LYS A 67 7.23 15.78 -14.38
N VAL A 68 7.77 15.41 -13.22
CA VAL A 68 8.84 14.43 -13.06
C VAL A 68 8.48 13.42 -11.98
N PRO A 69 9.05 12.21 -11.99
CA PRO A 69 8.84 11.26 -10.90
C PRO A 69 9.23 11.84 -9.54
N PHE A 70 8.55 11.40 -8.48
CA PHE A 70 9.00 11.67 -7.12
C PHE A 70 10.40 11.09 -6.88
N PRO A 71 11.23 11.76 -6.06
CA PRO A 71 12.57 11.27 -5.76
C PRO A 71 12.53 10.00 -4.90
N VAL A 72 13.59 9.20 -5.01
CA VAL A 72 13.82 8.01 -4.17
C VAL A 72 13.77 8.38 -2.68
N GLY A 73 13.17 7.50 -1.87
CA GLY A 73 12.93 7.70 -0.44
C GLY A 73 11.60 8.40 -0.12
N THR A 74 10.90 8.93 -1.13
CA THR A 74 9.58 9.55 -0.91
C THR A 74 8.57 8.47 -0.48
N ILE A 75 7.85 8.73 0.62
CA ILE A 75 6.73 7.89 1.04
C ILE A 75 5.45 8.40 0.38
N VAL A 76 4.77 7.52 -0.35
CA VAL A 76 3.51 7.80 -1.05
C VAL A 76 2.38 6.94 -0.50
N CYS A 77 1.14 7.40 -0.64
CA CYS A 77 -0.05 6.67 -0.24
C CYS A 77 -1.23 6.96 -1.17
N ASP A 78 -2.20 6.04 -1.21
CA ASP A 78 -3.46 6.24 -1.95
C ASP A 78 -4.67 6.36 -1.02
N ALA A 79 -5.85 6.59 -1.61
CA ALA A 79 -7.12 6.65 -0.89
C ALA A 79 -7.72 5.25 -0.60
N TYR A 80 -7.02 4.17 -0.95
CA TYR A 80 -7.50 2.79 -0.85
C TYR A 80 -6.83 2.02 0.30
N GLY A 81 -5.82 2.59 0.95
CA GLY A 81 -5.12 2.00 2.09
C GLY A 81 -3.71 1.52 1.77
N ASN A 82 -3.24 1.68 0.54
CA ASN A 82 -1.88 1.32 0.16
C ASN A 82 -0.93 2.48 0.43
N THR A 83 0.28 2.10 0.82
CA THR A 83 1.43 2.98 0.95
C THR A 83 2.62 2.35 0.29
N GLY A 84 3.59 3.16 -0.14
CA GLY A 84 4.83 2.69 -0.70
C GLY A 84 5.96 3.69 -0.48
N GLU A 85 7.17 3.23 -0.74
CA GLU A 85 8.36 4.06 -0.81
C GLU A 85 8.83 4.09 -2.26
N ILE A 86 9.19 5.27 -2.77
CA ILE A 86 9.83 5.36 -4.08
C ILE A 86 11.25 4.81 -3.97
N ILE A 87 11.54 3.76 -4.73
CA ILE A 87 12.85 3.09 -4.80
C ILE A 87 13.33 3.03 -6.26
N PRO A 88 14.63 2.91 -6.52
CA PRO A 88 15.11 2.63 -7.86
C PRO A 88 14.70 1.21 -8.29
N ASP A 89 14.22 1.07 -9.53
CA ASP A 89 14.11 -0.23 -10.19
C ASP A 89 15.48 -0.76 -10.64
N ALA A 90 15.51 -1.92 -11.30
CA ALA A 90 16.75 -2.52 -11.81
C ALA A 90 17.50 -1.65 -12.84
N THR A 91 16.82 -0.69 -13.46
CA THR A 91 17.39 0.27 -14.42
C THR A 91 17.72 1.63 -13.79
N GLY A 92 17.50 1.79 -12.48
CA GLY A 92 17.71 3.04 -11.74
C GLY A 92 16.54 4.02 -11.80
N LYS A 93 15.40 3.64 -12.39
CA LYS A 93 14.22 4.52 -12.48
C LYS A 93 13.45 4.53 -11.15
N PRO A 94 13.00 5.69 -10.66
CA PRO A 94 12.22 5.79 -9.43
C PRO A 94 10.80 5.21 -9.62
N VAL A 95 10.49 4.15 -8.88
CA VAL A 95 9.20 3.45 -8.91
C VAL A 95 8.69 3.16 -7.50
N VAL A 96 7.39 2.93 -7.34
CA VAL A 96 6.82 2.50 -6.06
C VAL A 96 7.34 1.11 -5.71
N GLY A 97 7.84 0.95 -4.49
CA GLY A 97 8.19 -0.33 -3.88
C GLY A 97 7.90 -0.33 -2.39
N ARG A 98 8.37 -1.38 -1.69
CA ARG A 98 8.17 -1.58 -0.24
C ARG A 98 6.73 -1.28 0.19
N MET A 99 5.79 -1.83 -0.58
CA MET A 99 4.37 -1.61 -0.40
C MET A 99 3.92 -2.13 0.97
N ALA A 100 2.99 -1.42 1.58
CA ALA A 100 2.31 -1.85 2.80
C ALA A 100 0.84 -1.41 2.72
N PHE A 101 -0.05 -2.18 3.35
CA PHE A 101 -1.49 -1.96 3.27
C PHE A 101 -2.12 -1.95 4.66
N THR A 102 -3.05 -1.03 4.88
CA THR A 102 -3.94 -1.02 6.05
C THR A 102 -5.41 -0.93 5.63
N GLY A 103 -6.27 -1.64 6.36
CA GLY A 103 -7.73 -1.50 6.26
C GLY A 103 -8.30 -0.41 7.18
N ASN A 104 -7.47 0.30 7.94
CA ASN A 104 -7.91 1.29 8.91
C ASN A 104 -8.42 2.57 8.21
N ARG A 105 -9.74 2.66 8.02
CA ARG A 105 -10.37 3.81 7.33
C ARG A 105 -10.14 5.15 8.03
N ALA A 106 -10.04 5.18 9.36
CA ALA A 106 -9.84 6.42 10.10
C ALA A 106 -8.51 7.12 9.73
N VAL A 107 -7.42 6.37 9.59
CA VAL A 107 -6.12 6.97 9.20
C VAL A 107 -6.11 7.41 7.74
N ILE A 108 -6.79 6.65 6.87
CA ILE A 108 -6.92 6.94 5.44
C ILE A 108 -7.73 8.23 5.26
N ASP A 109 -8.90 8.33 5.89
CA ASP A 109 -9.77 9.51 5.81
C ASP A 109 -9.09 10.76 6.35
N THR A 110 -8.29 10.62 7.41
CA THR A 110 -7.49 11.72 7.97
C THR A 110 -6.41 12.18 6.99
N ALA A 111 -5.77 11.26 6.27
CA ALA A 111 -4.83 11.60 5.20
C ALA A 111 -5.53 12.24 3.99
N MET A 112 -6.68 11.70 3.58
CA MET A 112 -7.47 12.25 2.48
C MET A 112 -7.94 13.67 2.75
N LYS A 113 -8.38 14.00 3.98
CA LYS A 113 -8.80 15.37 4.35
C LYS A 113 -7.70 16.43 4.18
N ARG A 114 -6.43 16.03 4.24
CA ARG A 114 -5.29 16.93 3.98
C ARG A 114 -5.16 17.30 2.50
N VAL A 115 -5.80 16.53 1.61
CA VAL A 115 -5.76 16.70 0.16
C VAL A 115 -7.15 17.08 -0.36
N ARG A 116 -7.23 18.16 -1.14
CA ARG A 116 -8.51 18.65 -1.68
C ARG A 116 -8.94 17.89 -2.95
N ALA A 117 -8.96 16.56 -2.89
CA ALA A 117 -9.39 15.67 -3.97
C ALA A 117 -10.62 14.85 -3.56
N ARG A 118 -11.39 14.40 -4.56
CA ARG A 118 -12.61 13.62 -4.42
C ARG A 118 -12.32 12.15 -4.69
N TYR A 119 -12.92 11.29 -3.88
CA TYR A 119 -12.89 9.87 -4.14
C TYR A 119 -13.81 9.53 -5.31
N GLN A 120 -13.26 8.87 -6.33
CA GLN A 120 -14.02 8.28 -7.42
C GLN A 120 -13.55 6.84 -7.57
N THR A 121 -14.47 5.89 -7.43
CA THR A 121 -14.23 4.52 -7.87
C THR A 121 -14.08 4.53 -9.40
N PRO A 122 -13.06 3.86 -9.97
CA PRO A 122 -13.04 3.59 -11.40
C PRO A 122 -14.35 2.92 -11.79
N GLN A 123 -15.03 3.43 -12.82
CA GLN A 123 -16.21 2.75 -13.38
C GLN A 123 -15.74 1.38 -13.87
N GLN A 124 -16.39 0.32 -13.40
CA GLN A 124 -16.18 -1.05 -13.87
C GLN A 124 -16.76 -1.22 -15.27
#